data_AF-A0A5K1GG26-F1
#
_entry.id   AF-A0A5K1GG26-F1
#
_cell.length_a   1.000
_cell.length_b   1.000
_cell.length_c   1.000
_cell.angle_alpha   90.00
_cell.angle_beta   90.00
_cell.angle_gamma   90.00
#
_symmetry.space_group_name_H-M   'P 1'
#
loop_
_entity.id
_entity.type
_entity.pdbx_description
1 polymer ?
#
loop_
_entity_poly.entity_id
_entity_poly.type
_entity_poly.pdbx_seq_one_letter_code
_entity_poly.pdbx_strand_id
1 'polypeptide(L)'
;GCYVGDHGLAAIGQFCKNLEDLNLRFCEGVTDKGLIELAVGVGKSLKSIGVATCAKITDTSLEIIGSHCPNLESLSLDSEGIRDQGVVAIAQGCPSLKSLRLQCVNVTDNTLQAVGTYCSSLVLLALNSFQKFTD
;
A
#
# COMPACT_ATOMS: atom_id res chain seq x y z
N GLY A 1 16.89 11.89 -2.64
CA GLY A 1 16.29 10.54 -2.67
C GLY A 1 17.23 9.56 -3.35
N CYS A 2 17.03 8.27 -3.13
CA CYS A 2 17.64 7.22 -3.96
C CYS A 2 16.85 7.16 -5.28
N TYR A 3 17.52 7.13 -6.43
CA TYR A 3 16.84 7.03 -7.74
C TYR A 3 16.51 5.56 -8.04
N VAL A 4 15.61 4.98 -7.24
CA VAL A 4 14.97 3.71 -7.55
C VAL A 4 13.71 4.02 -8.37
N GLY A 5 13.59 3.38 -9.53
CA GLY A 5 12.41 3.47 -10.37
C GLY A 5 11.86 2.10 -10.72
N ASP A 6 10.79 2.09 -11.52
CA ASP A 6 10.01 0.89 -11.83
C ASP A 6 10.86 -0.29 -12.30
N HIS A 7 11.90 -0.07 -13.10
CA HIS A 7 12.79 -1.14 -13.58
C HIS A 7 13.50 -1.93 -12.47
N GLY A 8 13.96 -1.22 -11.42
CA GLY A 8 14.59 -1.88 -10.28
C GLY A 8 13.56 -2.69 -9.49
N LEU A 9 12.36 -2.14 -9.36
CA LEU A 9 11.26 -2.79 -8.65
C LEU A 9 10.72 -4.02 -9.41
N ALA A 10 10.70 -3.96 -10.73
CA ALA A 10 10.41 -5.07 -11.63
C ALA A 10 11.38 -6.23 -11.45
N ALA A 11 12.69 -5.92 -11.40
CA ALA A 11 13.73 -6.92 -11.19
C ALA A 11 13.56 -7.61 -9.82
N ILE A 12 13.22 -6.86 -8.78
CA ILE A 12 12.89 -7.43 -7.46
C ILE A 12 11.68 -8.36 -7.58
N GLY A 13 10.59 -7.91 -8.21
CA GLY A 13 9.40 -8.73 -8.47
C GLY A 13 9.74 -10.03 -9.22
N GLN A 14 10.67 -9.97 -10.17
CA GLN A 14 11.06 -11.10 -10.98
C GLN A 14 11.92 -12.11 -10.21
N PHE A 15 12.90 -11.67 -9.42
CA PHE A 15 13.95 -12.53 -8.90
C PHE A 15 13.90 -12.77 -7.38
N CYS A 16 13.33 -11.86 -6.58
CA CYS A 16 13.36 -11.92 -5.12
C CYS A 16 12.13 -12.63 -4.53
N LYS A 17 11.95 -13.92 -4.83
CA LYS A 17 10.71 -14.65 -4.48
C LYS A 17 10.40 -14.83 -3.00
N ASN A 18 11.40 -14.61 -2.13
CA ASN A 18 11.26 -14.69 -0.67
C ASN A 18 11.23 -13.32 0.00
N LEU A 19 11.01 -12.23 -0.75
CA LEU A 19 10.96 -10.89 -0.19
C LEU A 19 9.71 -10.73 0.69
N GLU A 20 9.92 -10.49 1.98
CA GLU A 20 8.83 -10.28 2.95
C GLU A 20 8.60 -8.81 3.27
N ASP A 21 9.67 -8.01 3.32
CA ASP A 21 9.60 -6.61 3.76
C ASP A 21 10.23 -5.69 2.71
N LEU A 22 9.49 -4.67 2.29
CA LEU A 22 9.98 -3.67 1.34
C LEU A 22 9.63 -2.26 1.80
N ASN A 23 10.63 -1.39 1.83
CA ASN A 23 10.48 0.02 2.15
C ASN A 23 10.99 0.88 0.99
N LEU A 24 10.05 1.55 0.31
CA LEU A 24 10.26 2.44 -0.83
C LEU A 24 10.03 3.91 -0.47
N ARG A 25 10.07 4.27 0.81
CA ARG A 25 9.97 5.67 1.22
C ARG A 25 11.11 6.49 0.58
N PHE A 26 10.79 7.67 0.07
CA PHE A 26 11.73 8.56 -0.64
C PHE A 26 12.27 8.01 -1.98
N CYS A 27 11.56 7.06 -2.60
CA CYS A 27 11.84 6.57 -3.96
C CYS A 27 10.91 7.23 -4.99
N GLU A 28 11.24 8.47 -5.39
CA GLU A 28 10.41 9.31 -6.27
C GLU A 28 10.22 8.74 -7.70
N GLY A 29 11.08 7.80 -8.11
CA GLY A 29 11.02 7.16 -9.43
C GLY A 29 10.00 6.02 -9.53
N VAL A 30 9.38 5.62 -8.42
CA VAL A 30 8.42 4.51 -8.37
C VAL A 30 7.01 5.00 -8.71
N THR A 31 6.36 4.29 -9.62
CA THR A 31 4.98 4.52 -10.04
C THR A 31 4.12 3.29 -9.81
N ASP A 32 2.82 3.39 -10.08
CA ASP A 32 1.91 2.24 -10.03
C ASP A 32 2.46 1.05 -10.83
N LYS A 33 3.12 1.30 -11.98
CA LYS A 33 3.71 0.23 -12.79
C LYS A 33 4.69 -0.63 -11.98
N GLY A 34 5.64 -0.01 -11.27
CA GLY A 34 6.62 -0.74 -10.50
C GLY A 34 5.98 -1.52 -9.34
N LEU A 35 5.01 -0.94 -8.63
CA LEU A 35 4.30 -1.62 -7.55
C LEU A 35 3.47 -2.80 -8.05
N ILE A 36 2.84 -2.67 -9.23
CA ILE A 36 2.09 -3.75 -9.87
C ILE A 36 3.02 -4.92 -10.21
N GLU A 37 4.16 -4.64 -10.86
CA GLU A 37 5.13 -5.67 -11.23
C GLU A 37 5.71 -6.38 -9.98
N LEU A 38 5.95 -5.63 -8.90
CA LEU A 38 6.33 -6.19 -7.60
C LEU A 38 5.24 -7.10 -7.04
N ALA A 39 4.01 -6.60 -6.89
CA ALA A 39 2.91 -7.33 -6.26
C ALA A 39 2.60 -8.63 -7.02
N VAL A 40 2.60 -8.60 -8.35
CA VAL A 40 2.43 -9.80 -9.18
C VAL A 40 3.60 -10.78 -8.98
N GLY A 41 4.81 -10.27 -8.83
CA GLY A 41 6.02 -11.08 -8.75
C GLY A 41 6.27 -11.76 -7.38
N VAL A 42 5.99 -11.04 -6.29
CA VAL A 42 6.32 -11.46 -4.90
C VAL A 42 5.16 -11.38 -3.92
N GLY A 43 3.93 -11.06 -4.36
CA GLY A 43 2.81 -10.79 -3.45
C GLY A 43 2.51 -11.90 -2.43
N LYS A 44 2.77 -13.16 -2.77
CA LYS A 44 2.56 -14.30 -1.86
C LYS A 44 3.54 -14.33 -0.67
N SER A 45 4.74 -13.76 -0.79
CA SER A 45 5.73 -13.71 0.29
C SER A 45 5.72 -12.37 1.04
N LEU A 46 5.16 -11.33 0.43
CA LEU A 46 5.20 -9.97 0.96
C LEU A 46 4.30 -9.82 2.21
N LYS A 47 4.90 -9.33 3.29
CA LYS A 47 4.29 -9.08 4.61
C LYS A 47 4.27 -7.61 4.99
N SER A 48 5.27 -6.83 4.56
CA SER A 48 5.31 -5.39 4.82
C SER A 48 5.65 -4.57 3.57
N ILE A 49 4.87 -3.51 3.35
CA ILE A 49 5.14 -2.51 2.33
C ILE A 49 5.07 -1.12 2.94
N GLY A 50 6.13 -0.34 2.76
CA GLY A 50 6.16 1.08 3.04
C GLY A 50 6.40 1.89 1.77
N VAL A 51 5.49 2.81 1.45
CA VAL A 51 5.65 3.76 0.35
C VAL A 51 5.40 5.16 0.89
N ALA A 52 6.30 6.10 0.62
CA ALA A 52 6.09 7.50 0.96
C ALA A 52 6.74 8.42 -0.05
N THR A 53 6.17 9.62 -0.19
CA THR A 53 6.63 10.67 -1.12
C THR A 53 6.67 10.21 -2.58
N CYS A 54 5.87 9.19 -2.92
CA CYS A 54 5.72 8.71 -4.29
C CYS A 54 4.45 9.33 -4.87
N ALA A 55 4.58 10.52 -5.49
CA ALA A 55 3.45 11.28 -6.05
C ALA A 55 2.71 10.58 -7.21
N LYS A 56 3.13 9.37 -7.60
CA LYS A 56 2.63 8.61 -8.76
C LYS A 56 2.02 7.26 -8.37
N ILE A 57 1.63 7.10 -7.12
CA ILE A 57 0.94 5.92 -6.60
C ILE A 57 -0.52 6.27 -6.37
N THR A 58 -1.41 5.48 -6.98
CA THR A 58 -2.86 5.68 -6.94
C THR A 58 -3.57 4.40 -6.49
N ASP A 59 -4.90 4.46 -6.37
CA ASP A 59 -5.74 3.29 -6.06
C ASP A 59 -5.45 2.07 -6.96
N THR A 60 -5.00 2.28 -8.19
CA THR A 60 -4.68 1.19 -9.13
C THR A 60 -3.65 0.21 -8.58
N SER A 61 -2.55 0.68 -7.97
CA SER A 61 -1.57 -0.25 -7.40
C SER A 61 -2.10 -0.92 -6.13
N LEU A 62 -2.93 -0.24 -5.34
CA LEU A 62 -3.55 -0.81 -4.14
C LEU A 62 -4.53 -1.93 -4.48
N GLU A 63 -5.30 -1.81 -5.55
CA GLU A 63 -6.18 -2.88 -6.05
C GLU A 63 -5.38 -4.13 -6.44
N ILE A 64 -4.22 -3.94 -7.08
CA ILE A 64 -3.33 -5.06 -7.41
C ILE A 64 -2.69 -5.66 -6.17
N ILE A 65 -2.24 -4.84 -5.22
CA ILE A 65 -1.70 -5.32 -3.94
C ILE A 65 -2.79 -6.11 -3.18
N GLY A 66 -4.01 -5.60 -3.09
CA GLY A 66 -5.11 -6.30 -2.43
C GLY A 66 -5.41 -7.66 -3.06
N SER A 67 -5.35 -7.76 -4.39
CA SER A 67 -5.61 -9.02 -5.09
C SER A 67 -4.45 -10.03 -5.08
N HIS A 68 -3.20 -9.58 -4.88
CA HIS A 68 -2.00 -10.43 -5.02
C HIS A 68 -1.22 -10.65 -3.71
N CYS A 69 -1.47 -9.85 -2.67
CA CYS A 69 -0.73 -9.87 -1.40
C CYS A 69 -1.61 -10.30 -0.20
N PRO A 70 -2.12 -11.54 -0.17
CA PRO A 70 -3.04 -12.00 0.89
C PRO A 70 -2.39 -12.10 2.28
N ASN A 71 -1.05 -12.16 2.33
CA ASN A 71 -0.27 -12.29 3.55
C ASN A 71 0.25 -10.94 4.08
N LEU A 72 -0.19 -9.82 3.50
CA LEU A 72 0.25 -8.50 3.94
C LEU A 72 -0.22 -8.22 5.36
N GLU A 73 0.73 -7.94 6.24
CA GLU A 73 0.49 -7.63 7.66
C GLU A 73 0.67 -6.14 7.97
N SER A 74 1.52 -5.44 7.22
CA SER A 74 1.78 -4.02 7.46
C SER A 74 1.83 -3.24 6.16
N LEU A 75 0.99 -2.20 6.09
CA LEU A 75 0.97 -1.24 5.01
C LEU A 75 1.15 0.17 5.56
N SER A 76 2.09 0.91 4.98
CA SER A 76 2.27 2.33 5.24
C SER A 76 2.32 3.08 3.91
N LEU A 77 1.39 4.02 3.74
CA LEU A 77 1.27 4.83 2.53
C LEU A 77 1.31 6.31 2.87
N ASP A 78 2.02 7.08 2.04
CA ASP A 78 1.99 8.54 2.01
C ASP A 78 1.90 8.98 0.55
N SER A 79 0.67 9.25 0.09
CA SER A 79 0.34 9.65 -1.27
C SER A 79 -1.04 10.32 -1.34
N GLU A 80 -1.11 11.47 -2.04
CA GLU A 80 -2.33 12.22 -2.34
C GLU A 80 -3.22 11.56 -3.40
N GLY A 81 -2.69 10.56 -4.12
CA GLY A 81 -3.40 9.83 -5.18
C GLY A 81 -4.33 8.72 -4.67
N ILE A 82 -4.36 8.48 -3.36
CA ILE A 82 -5.14 7.40 -2.74
C ILE A 82 -6.48 7.91 -2.24
N ARG A 83 -7.54 7.14 -2.55
CA ARG A 83 -8.91 7.34 -2.09
C ARG A 83 -9.47 6.06 -1.47
N ASP A 84 -10.74 6.12 -1.07
CA ASP A 84 -11.42 4.99 -0.44
C ASP A 84 -11.31 3.70 -1.25
N GLN A 85 -11.43 3.77 -2.57
CA GLN A 85 -11.40 2.61 -3.44
C GLN A 85 -10.14 1.75 -3.26
N GLY A 86 -8.96 2.38 -3.23
CA GLY A 86 -7.71 1.66 -3.04
C GLY A 86 -7.60 1.04 -1.63
N VAL A 87 -7.99 1.79 -0.59
CA VAL A 87 -7.91 1.28 0.78
C VAL A 87 -8.92 0.15 1.04
N VAL A 88 -10.13 0.25 0.48
CA VAL A 88 -11.14 -0.81 0.52
C VAL A 88 -10.60 -2.09 -0.13
N ALA A 89 -9.93 -1.97 -1.28
CA ALA A 89 -9.34 -3.13 -1.96
C ALA A 89 -8.26 -3.81 -1.10
N ILE A 90 -7.43 -3.04 -0.40
CA ILE A 90 -6.49 -3.58 0.58
C ILE A 90 -7.23 -4.29 1.72
N ALA A 91 -8.25 -3.65 2.29
CA ALA A 91 -9.00 -4.21 3.42
C ALA A 91 -9.64 -5.55 3.05
N GLN A 92 -10.24 -5.65 1.87
CA GLN A 92 -10.87 -6.89 1.38
C GLN A 92 -9.85 -7.97 1.00
N GLY A 93 -8.69 -7.57 0.48
CA GLY A 93 -7.68 -8.48 -0.06
C GLY A 93 -6.65 -8.98 0.95
N CYS A 94 -6.41 -8.23 2.02
CA CYS A 94 -5.37 -8.49 3.00
C CYS A 94 -5.96 -8.79 4.40
N PRO A 95 -6.54 -9.98 4.64
CA PRO A 95 -7.21 -10.32 5.91
C PRO A 95 -6.24 -10.40 7.11
N SER A 96 -4.94 -10.56 6.85
CA SER A 96 -3.89 -10.63 7.86
C SER A 96 -3.35 -9.26 8.28
N LEU A 97 -3.94 -8.16 7.81
CA LEU A 97 -3.45 -6.81 8.04
C LEU A 97 -3.54 -6.44 9.54
N LYS A 98 -2.37 -6.17 10.14
CA LYS A 98 -2.21 -5.79 11.56
C LYS A 98 -1.90 -4.31 11.73
N SER A 99 -1.26 -3.69 10.74
CA SER A 99 -0.83 -2.30 10.81
C SER A 99 -1.16 -1.56 9.52
N LEU A 100 -2.06 -0.58 9.60
CA LEU A 100 -2.39 0.33 8.51
C LEU A 100 -2.03 1.75 8.90
N ARG A 101 -1.11 2.37 8.15
CA ARG A 101 -0.74 3.77 8.30
C ARG A 101 -1.00 4.51 6.99
N LEU A 102 -1.90 5.48 7.04
CA LEU A 102 -2.25 6.31 5.89
C LEU A 102 -1.88 7.76 6.20
N GLN A 103 -1.08 8.36 5.32
CA GLN A 103 -0.65 9.73 5.42
C GLN A 103 -0.95 10.48 4.12
N CYS A 104 -1.38 11.74 4.21
CA CYS A 104 -1.70 12.58 3.05
C CYS A 104 -2.68 11.93 2.05
N VAL A 105 -3.57 11.05 2.52
CA VAL A 105 -4.58 10.39 1.69
C VAL A 105 -5.90 11.16 1.71
N ASN A 106 -6.73 10.98 0.68
CA ASN A 106 -8.07 11.57 0.59
C ASN A 106 -9.16 10.50 0.75
N VAL A 107 -9.39 10.09 2.00
CA VAL A 107 -10.31 9.01 2.38
C VAL A 107 -11.43 9.52 3.29
N THR A 108 -12.57 8.83 3.29
CA THR A 108 -13.76 9.14 4.08
C THR A 108 -14.06 8.03 5.09
N ASP A 109 -15.17 8.16 5.83
CA ASP A 109 -15.67 7.12 6.74
C ASP A 109 -15.92 5.77 6.05
N ASN A 110 -16.10 5.75 4.73
CA ASN A 110 -16.18 4.50 3.96
C ASN A 110 -14.92 3.65 4.12
N THR A 111 -13.74 4.28 4.15
CA THR A 111 -12.48 3.59 4.45
C THR A 111 -12.50 2.98 5.85
N LEU A 112 -12.96 3.73 6.86
CA LEU A 112 -13.05 3.24 8.24
C LEU A 112 -14.03 2.08 8.37
N GLN A 113 -15.19 2.16 7.71
CA GLN A 113 -16.18 1.10 7.70
C GLN A 113 -15.62 -0.19 7.09
N ALA A 114 -14.93 -0.07 5.94
CA ALA A 114 -14.33 -1.23 5.28
C ALA A 114 -13.21 -1.84 6.14
N VAL A 115 -12.32 -1.02 6.69
CA VAL A 115 -11.25 -1.48 7.59
C VAL A 115 -11.84 -2.18 8.82
N GLY A 116 -12.88 -1.61 9.45
CA GLY A 116 -13.56 -2.24 10.58
C GLY A 116 -14.31 -3.53 10.22
N THR A 117 -14.75 -3.68 8.97
CA THR A 117 -15.48 -4.85 8.49
C THR A 117 -14.54 -6.01 8.13
N TYR A 118 -13.43 -5.72 7.46
CA TYR A 118 -12.58 -6.75 6.84
C TYR A 118 -11.26 -6.99 7.60
N CYS A 119 -10.71 -5.99 8.29
CA CYS A 119 -9.41 -6.10 8.96
C CYS A 119 -9.55 -6.48 10.44
N SER A 120 -10.04 -7.70 10.72
CA SER A 120 -10.27 -8.17 12.11
C SER A 120 -8.98 -8.37 12.93
N SER A 121 -7.82 -8.47 12.26
CA SER A 121 -6.50 -8.60 12.90
C SER A 121 -5.80 -7.26 13.16
N LEU A 122 -6.46 -6.14 12.87
CA LEU A 122 -5.83 -4.82 12.95
C LEU A 122 -5.53 -4.43 14.40
N VAL A 123 -4.25 -4.13 14.66
CA VAL A 123 -3.75 -3.68 15.97
C VAL A 123 -3.37 -2.20 15.94
N LEU A 124 -2.93 -1.70 14.78
CA LEU A 124 -2.52 -0.32 14.59
C LEU A 124 -3.22 0.29 13.39
N LEU A 125 -3.97 1.36 13.63
CA LEU A 125 -4.49 2.25 12.62
C LEU A 125 -3.96 3.66 12.89
N ALA A 126 -3.25 4.25 11.94
CA ALA A 126 -2.85 5.66 12.00
C ALA A 126 -3.33 6.38 10.75
N LEU A 127 -4.08 7.47 10.95
CA LEU A 127 -4.58 8.35 9.91
C LEU A 127 -3.98 9.73 10.13
N ASN A 128 -3.07 10.15 9.24
CA ASN A 128 -2.34 11.40 9.35
C ASN A 128 -2.59 12.24 8.09
N SER A 129 -3.63 13.08 8.09
CA SER A 129 -3.87 14.05 7.02
C SER A 129 -4.23 15.41 7.61
N PHE A 130 -3.39 16.43 7.36
CA PHE A 130 -3.66 17.82 7.72
C PHE A 130 -4.20 18.62 6.52
N GLN A 131 -5.34 18.20 5.97
CA GLN A 131 -6.23 19.10 5.22
C GLN A 131 -7.68 18.75 5.56
N LYS A 132 -8.21 19.38 6.61
CA LYS A 132 -9.62 19.47 7.00
C LYS A 132 -10.42 18.15 6.99
N PHE A 133 -10.41 17.44 8.12
CA PHE A 133 -11.63 16.77 8.59
C PHE A 133 -12.61 17.86 9.04
N THR A 134 -13.39 18.43 8.14
CA THR A 134 -14.58 19.21 8.52
C THR A 134 -15.67 19.01 7.48
N ASP A 135 -16.69 18.26 7.93
CA ASP A 135 -18.08 18.06 7.49
C ASP A 135 -18.38 17.61 6.04
#